data_AF-A0A8K0I1C8-F1
#
_entry.id   AF-A0A8K0I1C8-F1
#
_cell.length_a   1.000
_cell.length_b   1.000
_cell.length_c   1.000
_cell.angle_alpha   90.00
_cell.angle_beta   90.00
_cell.angle_gamma   90.00
#
_symmetry.space_group_name_H-M   'P 1'
#
loop_
_entity.id
_entity.type
_entity.pdbx_description
1 polymer ?
#
loop_
_entity_poly.entity_id
_entity_poly.type
_entity_poly.pdbx_seq_one_letter_code
_entity_poly.pdbx_strand_id
1 'polypeptide(L)'
;MMVLHKKIKLLKKVDDTLAVFHTHAVAGSLGGILTGIFADPSLNHLFFGDDPRYIGLGYAFKDGRAAAGFRQMGMQFAGIAFIVAINVTITTAICLLIRLVVPLRLSDEEMLVGDDAIHGEDAYAVWGDGETYENSIHGMGNISVDKADEMI
;
A
#
# COMPACT_ATOMS: atom_id res chain seq x y z
N MET A 1 -4.23 -10.60 0.48
CA MET A 1 -3.77 -10.35 1.87
C MET A 1 -2.55 -11.20 2.23
N MET A 2 -1.45 -10.59 2.68
CA MET A 2 -0.21 -11.32 3.01
C MET A 2 -0.33 -12.19 4.27
N VAL A 3 0.59 -13.16 4.44
CA VAL A 3 0.63 -14.10 5.57
C VAL A 3 0.64 -13.39 6.94
N LEU A 4 1.40 -12.29 7.08
CA LEU A 4 1.47 -11.51 8.32
C LEU A 4 0.18 -10.72 8.64
N HIS A 5 -0.54 -10.25 7.61
CA HIS A 5 -1.81 -9.55 7.80
C HIS A 5 -2.86 -10.47 8.44
N LYS A 6 -2.80 -11.78 8.17
CA LYS A 6 -3.68 -12.77 8.80
C LYS A 6 -3.35 -13.03 10.27
N LYS A 7 -2.11 -12.76 10.71
CA LYS A 7 -1.61 -13.11 12.05
C LYS A 7 -1.58 -11.92 13.02
N ILE A 8 -1.36 -10.70 12.53
CA ILE A 8 -1.20 -9.50 13.38
C ILE A 8 -2.50 -8.70 13.44
N LYS A 9 -3.04 -8.49 14.65
CA LYS A 9 -4.32 -7.79 14.87
C LYS A 9 -4.37 -6.38 14.26
N LEU A 10 -3.26 -5.64 14.32
CA LEU A 10 -3.18 -4.30 13.74
C LEU A 10 -3.26 -4.34 12.20
N LEU A 11 -2.51 -5.25 11.58
CA LEU A 11 -2.46 -5.38 10.12
C LEU A 11 -3.77 -5.91 9.53
N LYS A 12 -4.61 -6.60 10.31
CA LYS A 12 -5.97 -6.96 9.85
C LYS A 12 -6.86 -5.75 9.57
N LYS A 13 -6.56 -4.59 10.13
CA LYS A 13 -7.29 -3.34 9.90
C LYS A 13 -6.75 -2.55 8.71
N VAL A 14 -5.65 -2.99 8.12
CA VAL A 14 -5.00 -2.34 6.97
C VAL A 14 -5.26 -3.21 5.75
N ASP A 15 -6.01 -2.67 4.80
CA ASP A 15 -6.21 -3.32 3.51
C ASP A 15 -5.12 -2.85 2.54
N ASP A 16 -4.04 -3.64 2.45
CA ASP A 16 -2.89 -3.38 1.57
C ASP A 16 -3.09 -4.12 0.23
N THR A 17 -4.03 -3.63 -0.58
CA THR A 17 -4.51 -4.29 -1.81
C THR A 17 -3.40 -4.54 -2.83
N LEU A 18 -2.51 -3.57 -3.03
CA LEU A 18 -1.37 -3.64 -3.95
C LEU A 18 -0.05 -4.01 -3.27
N ALA A 19 -0.09 -4.46 -2.02
CA ALA A 19 1.09 -4.80 -1.22
C ALA A 19 2.12 -3.66 -1.06
N VAL A 20 1.70 -2.40 -1.20
CA VAL A 20 2.57 -1.21 -1.19
C VAL A 20 3.19 -1.01 0.18
N PHE A 21 2.43 -1.22 1.27
CA PHE A 21 2.95 -1.03 2.61
C PHE A 21 4.13 -1.99 2.90
N HIS A 22 3.98 -3.26 2.55
CA HIS A 22 5.06 -4.24 2.71
C HIS A 22 6.25 -3.98 1.78
N THR A 23 5.98 -3.84 0.48
CA THR A 23 7.05 -3.81 -0.54
C THR A 23 7.80 -2.48 -0.58
N HIS A 24 7.20 -1.40 -0.09
CA HIS A 24 7.81 -0.07 -0.11
C HIS A 24 8.10 0.45 1.30
N ALA A 25 7.11 0.55 2.19
CA ALA A 25 7.33 1.17 3.50
C ALA A 25 8.21 0.32 4.42
N VAL A 26 7.92 -0.98 4.53
CA VAL A 26 8.73 -1.90 5.35
C VAL A 26 10.10 -2.13 4.71
N ALA A 27 10.14 -2.43 3.41
CA ALA A 27 11.40 -2.66 2.70
C ALA A 27 12.30 -1.41 2.68
N GLY A 28 11.74 -0.22 2.45
CA GLY A 28 12.47 1.05 2.48
C GLY A 28 13.01 1.38 3.87
N SER A 29 12.23 1.14 4.93
CA SER A 29 12.69 1.32 6.31
C SER A 29 13.84 0.37 6.64
N LEU A 30 13.71 -0.91 6.25
CA LEU A 30 14.77 -1.89 6.40
C LEU A 30 16.04 -1.47 5.64
N GLY A 31 15.90 -1.03 4.39
CA GLY A 31 17.00 -0.49 3.59
C GLY A 31 17.70 0.67 4.29
N GLY A 32 16.95 1.63 4.81
CA GLY A 32 17.49 2.75 5.58
C GLY A 32 18.26 2.32 6.83
N ILE A 33 17.74 1.35 7.59
CA ILE A 33 18.44 0.77 8.76
C ILE A 33 19.74 0.09 8.33
N LEU A 34 19.69 -0.73 7.27
CA LEU A 34 20.87 -1.44 6.75
C LEU A 34 21.92 -0.47 6.23
N THR A 35 21.54 0.64 5.58
CA THR A 35 22.46 1.73 5.23
C THR A 35 23.13 2.31 6.48
N GLY A 36 22.40 2.48 7.58
CA GLY A 36 22.97 2.96 8.84
C GLY A 36 24.04 2.03 9.42
N ILE A 37 23.95 0.72 9.14
CA ILE A 37 24.90 -0.28 9.61
C ILE A 37 26.08 -0.44 8.63
N PHE A 38 25.79 -0.50 7.33
CA PHE A 38 26.71 -0.97 6.29
C PHE A 38 27.20 0.11 5.32
N ALA A 39 26.94 1.39 5.58
CA ALA A 39 27.50 2.47 4.76
C ALA A 39 29.04 2.41 4.76
N ASP A 40 29.62 2.06 3.60
CA ASP A 40 31.05 1.90 3.42
C ASP A 40 31.73 3.27 3.26
N PRO A 41 32.73 3.62 4.10
CA PRO A 41 33.40 4.91 4.03
C PRO A 41 34.15 5.13 2.72
N SER A 42 34.67 4.07 2.08
CA SER A 42 35.40 4.16 0.81
C SER A 42 34.48 4.53 -0.34
N LEU A 43 33.26 4.00 -0.34
CA LEU A 43 32.23 4.35 -1.32
C LEU A 43 31.66 5.75 -1.06
N ASN A 44 31.42 6.09 0.20
CA ASN A 44 30.93 7.42 0.57
C ASN A 44 31.93 8.54 0.25
N HIS A 45 33.24 8.26 0.33
CA HIS A 45 34.28 9.22 -0.04
C HIS A 45 34.14 9.72 -1.48
N LEU A 46 33.63 8.89 -2.41
CA LEU A 46 33.39 9.30 -3.80
C LEU A 46 32.41 10.46 -3.95
N PHE A 47 31.50 10.66 -2.99
CA PHE A 47 30.45 11.67 -3.04
C PHE A 47 30.60 12.75 -1.96
N PHE A 48 31.19 12.39 -0.81
CA PHE A 48 31.26 13.24 0.37
C PHE A 48 32.68 13.57 0.82
N GLY A 49 33.70 13.11 0.08
CA GLY A 49 35.11 13.31 0.43
C GLY A 49 35.49 12.69 1.78
N ASP A 50 36.45 13.29 2.48
CA ASP A 50 36.96 12.79 3.77
C ASP A 50 36.05 13.10 4.97
N ASP A 51 34.79 13.46 4.73
CA ASP A 51 33.88 13.82 5.80
C ASP A 51 33.66 12.62 6.74
N PRO A 52 34.02 12.76 8.03
CA PRO A 52 34.03 11.63 8.92
C PRO A 52 32.63 11.18 9.37
N ARG A 53 31.59 11.86 8.92
CA ARG A 53 30.21 11.65 9.37
C ARG A 53 29.47 10.56 8.60
N TYR A 54 29.92 10.20 7.40
CA TYR A 54 29.25 9.26 6.50
C TYR A 54 29.86 7.87 6.58
N ILE A 55 29.68 7.20 7.72
CA ILE A 55 30.18 5.84 7.97
C ILE A 55 29.12 5.03 8.69
N GLY A 56 28.88 3.81 8.22
CA GLY A 56 27.95 2.87 8.82
C GLY A 56 28.48 2.34 10.15
N LEU A 57 27.59 2.00 11.07
CA LEU A 57 27.95 1.57 12.43
C LEU A 57 28.92 0.38 12.44
N GLY A 58 28.77 -0.58 11.52
CA GLY A 58 29.66 -1.74 11.43
C GLY A 58 31.11 -1.36 11.15
N TYR A 59 31.34 -0.47 10.18
CA TYR A 59 32.68 0.04 9.85
C TYR A 59 33.19 1.01 10.93
N ALA A 60 32.30 1.84 11.49
CA ALA A 60 32.64 2.81 12.51
C ALA A 60 33.23 2.17 13.77
N PHE A 61 32.78 0.97 14.16
CA PHE A 61 33.38 0.24 15.27
C PHE A 61 34.81 -0.24 14.96
N LYS A 62 35.05 -0.73 13.75
CA LYS A 62 36.37 -1.19 13.31
C LYS A 62 37.39 -0.05 13.28
N ASP A 63 36.96 1.13 12.85
CA ASP A 63 37.82 2.30 12.67
C ASP A 63 37.94 3.17 13.93
N GLY A 64 37.39 2.74 15.07
CA GLY A 64 37.43 3.49 16.33
C GLY A 64 36.56 4.76 16.32
N ARG A 65 35.61 4.86 15.40
CA ARG A 65 34.76 6.04 15.12
C ARG A 65 33.28 5.80 15.46
N ALA A 66 33.02 5.02 16.50
CA ALA A 66 31.67 4.60 16.90
C ALA A 66 30.67 5.76 17.00
N ALA A 67 31.08 6.92 17.52
CA ALA A 67 30.23 8.11 17.59
C ALA A 67 29.67 8.55 16.22
N ALA A 68 30.48 8.49 15.17
CA ALA A 68 30.04 8.79 13.81
C ALA A 68 29.08 7.73 13.25
N GLY A 69 29.31 6.45 13.56
CA GLY A 69 28.41 5.36 13.22
C GLY A 69 27.04 5.47 13.90
N PHE A 70 27.03 5.79 15.21
CA PHE A 70 25.78 6.04 15.94
C PHE A 70 25.06 7.28 15.41
N ARG A 71 25.80 8.32 15.03
CA ARG A 71 25.22 9.49 14.34
C ARG A 71 24.53 9.06 13.04
N GLN A 72 25.18 8.24 12.22
CA GLN A 72 24.59 7.75 10.97
C GLN A 72 23.32 6.94 11.22
N MET A 73 23.32 6.02 12.18
CA MET A 73 22.10 5.29 12.58
C MET A 73 20.99 6.24 13.03
N GLY A 74 21.32 7.23 13.86
CA GLY A 74 20.36 8.24 14.32
C GLY A 74 19.74 9.02 13.15
N MET A 75 20.55 9.41 12.16
CA MET A 75 20.06 10.07 10.95
C MET A 75 19.12 9.18 10.12
N GLN A 76 19.42 7.88 9.99
CA GLN A 76 18.53 6.96 9.29
C GLN A 76 17.17 6.83 9.98
N PHE A 77 17.15 6.69 11.32
CA PHE A 77 15.90 6.66 12.08
C PHE A 77 15.13 7.98 12.01
N ALA A 78 15.82 9.12 12.12
CA ALA A 78 15.21 10.43 11.99
C ALA A 78 14.59 10.63 10.59
N GLY A 79 15.28 10.19 9.54
CA GLY A 79 14.77 10.23 8.17
C GLY A 79 13.53 9.35 7.98
N ILE A 80 13.57 8.10 8.47
CA ILE A 80 12.41 7.20 8.42
C ILE A 80 11.22 7.83 9.16
N ALA A 81 11.42 8.31 10.38
CA ALA A 81 10.36 8.93 11.18
C ALA A 81 9.79 10.18 10.51
N PHE A 82 10.65 11.01 9.92
CA PHE A 82 10.23 12.20 9.17
C PHE A 82 9.35 11.84 7.97
N ILE A 83 9.80 10.89 7.14
CA ILE A 83 9.05 10.45 5.96
C ILE A 83 7.72 9.78 6.35
N VAL A 84 7.69 8.98 7.42
CA VAL A 84 6.45 8.39 7.93
C VAL A 84 5.49 9.49 8.40
N ALA A 85 5.97 10.43 9.20
CA ALA A 85 5.14 11.51 9.74
C ALA A 85 4.55 12.38 8.62
N ILE A 86 5.38 12.83 7.66
CA ILE A 86 4.89 13.68 6.57
C ILE A 86 3.89 12.93 5.68
N ASN A 87 4.13 11.66 5.35
CA ASN A 87 3.18 10.89 4.54
C ASN A 87 1.86 10.65 5.27
N VAL A 88 1.89 10.26 6.55
CA VAL A 88 0.67 10.05 7.32
C VAL A 88 -0.11 11.37 7.44
N THR A 89 0.55 12.48 7.77
CA THR A 89 -0.13 13.77 7.95
C THR A 89 -0.66 14.32 6.64
N ILE A 90 0.18 14.46 5.61
CA ILE A 90 -0.18 15.13 4.37
C ILE A 90 -1.15 14.30 3.54
N THR A 91 -0.91 12.99 3.38
CA THR A 91 -1.85 12.12 2.63
C THR A 91 -3.21 12.08 3.32
N THR A 92 -3.25 12.00 4.65
CA THR A 92 -4.53 12.06 5.39
C THR A 92 -5.24 13.38 5.17
N ALA A 93 -4.52 14.52 5.27
CA ALA A 93 -5.10 15.83 5.03
C ALA A 93 -5.68 15.94 3.61
N ILE A 94 -4.95 15.51 2.59
CA ILE A 94 -5.39 15.51 1.19
C ILE A 94 -6.65 14.65 1.03
N CYS A 95 -6.65 13.40 1.52
CA CYS A 95 -7.80 12.52 1.45
C CYS A 95 -9.03 13.14 2.16
N LEU A 96 -8.86 13.69 3.36
CA LEU A 96 -9.96 14.32 4.08
C LEU A 96 -10.51 15.56 3.37
N LEU A 97 -9.66 16.34 2.70
CA LEU A 97 -10.10 17.49 1.90
C LEU A 97 -10.87 17.06 0.66
N ILE A 98 -10.38 16.05 -0.08
CA ILE A 98 -11.09 15.51 -1.26
C ILE A 98 -12.44 14.93 -0.85
N ARG A 99 -12.51 14.27 0.32
CA ARG A 99 -13.74 13.70 0.87
C ARG A 99 -14.86 14.75 1.07
N LEU A 100 -14.53 16.03 1.17
CA LEU A 100 -15.53 17.11 1.28
C LEU A 100 -16.30 17.33 -0.03
N VAL A 101 -15.73 16.92 -1.17
CA VAL A 101 -16.29 17.16 -2.50
C VAL A 101 -16.76 15.85 -3.14
N VAL A 102 -16.00 14.77 -2.99
CA VAL A 102 -16.27 13.47 -3.64
C VAL A 102 -16.05 12.33 -2.63
N PRO A 103 -16.94 11.32 -2.55
CA PRO A 103 -16.70 10.15 -1.72
C PRO A 103 -15.44 9.39 -2.19
N LEU A 104 -14.53 9.10 -1.26
CA LEU A 104 -13.28 8.37 -1.55
C LEU A 104 -13.44 6.85 -1.69
N ARG A 105 -14.60 6.32 -1.28
CA ARG A 105 -14.93 4.89 -1.32
C ARG A 105 -16.37 4.76 -1.79
N LEU A 106 -16.59 3.82 -2.70
CA LEU A 106 -17.92 3.44 -3.17
C LEU A 106 -18.80 2.94 -2.02
N SER A 107 -20.12 2.93 -2.22
CA SER A 107 -21.05 2.31 -1.26
C SER A 107 -20.82 0.80 -1.18
N ASP A 108 -21.15 0.19 -0.05
CA ASP A 108 -20.96 -1.26 0.13
C ASP A 108 -21.76 -2.09 -0.88
N GLU A 109 -22.90 -1.58 -1.38
CA GLU A 109 -23.68 -2.18 -2.45
C GLU A 109 -22.95 -2.12 -3.81
N GLU A 110 -22.41 -0.97 -4.19
CA GLU A 110 -21.63 -0.80 -5.43
C GLU A 110 -20.33 -1.63 -5.40
N MET A 111 -19.66 -1.76 -4.24
CA MET A 111 -18.45 -2.61 -4.13
C MET A 111 -18.74 -4.10 -4.24
N LEU A 112 -19.96 -4.54 -3.93
CA LEU A 112 -20.35 -5.96 -4.11
C LEU A 112 -20.48 -6.30 -5.60
N VAL A 113 -20.95 -5.34 -6.40
CA VAL A 113 -21.09 -5.50 -7.87
C VAL A 113 -19.74 -5.27 -8.57
N GLY A 114 -18.98 -4.27 -8.14
CA GLY A 114 -17.65 -3.96 -8.68
C GLY A 114 -17.70 -3.11 -9.95
N ASP A 115 -16.88 -3.46 -10.96
CA ASP A 115 -16.70 -2.64 -12.16
C ASP A 115 -18.00 -2.47 -12.96
N ASP A 116 -18.89 -3.46 -12.99
CA ASP A 116 -20.19 -3.37 -13.67
C ASP A 116 -21.07 -2.23 -13.10
N ALA A 117 -21.02 -1.97 -11.79
CA ALA A 117 -21.80 -0.88 -11.18
C ALA A 117 -21.32 0.52 -11.58
N ILE A 118 -20.05 0.67 -11.98
CA ILE A 118 -19.43 1.96 -12.27
C ILE A 118 -19.25 2.18 -13.78
N HIS A 119 -18.89 1.12 -14.48
CA HIS A 119 -18.50 1.14 -15.88
C HIS A 119 -19.47 0.38 -16.80
N GLY A 120 -20.39 -0.43 -16.26
CA GLY A 120 -21.31 -1.26 -17.04
C GLY A 120 -20.61 -2.34 -17.86
N GLU A 121 -19.41 -2.74 -17.43
CA GLU A 121 -18.57 -3.72 -18.10
C GLU A 121 -18.07 -4.77 -17.10
N ASP A 122 -18.04 -6.03 -17.56
CA ASP A 122 -17.35 -7.11 -16.87
C ASP A 122 -15.94 -7.24 -17.43
N ALA A 123 -14.92 -7.19 -16.56
CA ALA A 123 -13.52 -7.37 -16.97
C ALA A 123 -13.26 -8.75 -17.64
N TYR A 124 -14.09 -9.75 -17.32
CA TYR A 124 -14.05 -11.08 -17.92
C TYR A 124 -15.46 -11.55 -18.26
N ALA A 125 -15.77 -11.74 -19.55
CA ALA A 125 -16.99 -12.40 -20.00
C ALA A 125 -16.86 -13.93 -19.82
N VAL A 126 -17.04 -14.41 -18.59
CA VAL A 126 -17.06 -15.86 -18.27
C VAL A 126 -18.24 -16.58 -18.96
N TRP A 127 -19.21 -15.81 -19.46
CA TRP A 127 -20.41 -16.28 -20.18
C TRP A 127 -20.18 -16.60 -21.67
N GLY A 128 -18.93 -16.64 -22.15
CA GLY A 128 -18.58 -17.03 -23.52
C GLY A 128 -18.83 -18.51 -23.87
N ASP A 129 -19.16 -19.37 -22.89
CA ASP A 129 -19.37 -20.81 -23.04
C ASP A 129 -20.86 -21.21 -23.11
N GLY A 130 -21.73 -20.35 -23.68
CA GLY A 130 -23.05 -20.75 -24.16
C GLY A 130 -24.26 -20.42 -23.27
N GLU A 131 -24.09 -19.69 -22.19
CA GLU A 131 -25.21 -19.08 -21.44
C GLU A 131 -25.53 -17.71 -22.08
N THR A 132 -26.71 -17.60 -22.70
CA THR A 132 -27.14 -16.35 -23.33
C THR A 132 -27.40 -15.27 -22.29
N TYR A 133 -26.75 -14.13 -22.48
CA TYR A 133 -26.94 -12.87 -21.76
C TYR A 133 -28.42 -12.59 -21.47
N GLU A 134 -28.87 -12.78 -20.23
CA GLU A 134 -30.18 -12.25 -19.80
C GLU A 134 -30.02 -10.75 -19.56
N ASN A 135 -30.74 -9.98 -20.36
CA ASN A 135 -30.67 -8.52 -20.36
C ASN A 135 -30.92 -7.93 -18.96
N SER A 136 -29.92 -7.17 -18.50
CA SER A 136 -29.98 -6.03 -17.57
C SER A 136 -31.35 -5.72 -16.95
N ILE A 137 -31.41 -5.75 -15.62
CA ILE A 137 -32.53 -5.34 -14.75
C ILE A 137 -32.95 -3.85 -14.95
N HIS A 138 -32.25 -3.09 -15.80
CA HIS A 138 -32.56 -1.68 -16.11
C HIS A 138 -33.44 -1.46 -17.35
N GLY A 139 -33.98 -2.51 -17.98
CA GLY A 139 -35.02 -2.38 -19.00
C GLY A 139 -36.39 -2.12 -18.39
N MET A 140 -36.81 -0.85 -18.26
CA MET A 140 -38.22 -0.53 -17.99
C MET A 140 -39.12 -1.13 -19.08
N GLY A 141 -40.05 -2.03 -18.70
CA GLY A 141 -41.11 -2.49 -19.59
C GLY A 141 -41.81 -3.76 -19.11
N ASN A 142 -42.90 -3.58 -18.36
CA ASN A 142 -43.93 -4.57 -17.95
C ASN A 142 -44.03 -5.85 -18.78
N ILE A 143 -44.21 -7.01 -18.11
CA ILE A 143 -45.36 -7.92 -18.26
C ILE A 143 -45.35 -8.92 -17.09
N SER A 144 -46.44 -8.93 -16.33
CA SER A 144 -46.82 -9.97 -15.38
C SER A 144 -47.27 -11.23 -16.11
N VAL A 145 -46.74 -12.41 -15.79
CA VAL A 145 -47.52 -13.66 -15.78
C VAL A 145 -46.99 -14.59 -14.68
N ASP A 146 -47.97 -15.12 -13.96
CA ASP A 146 -48.01 -16.04 -12.84
C ASP A 146 -47.01 -17.20 -12.74
N LYS A 147 -46.73 -17.51 -11.46
CA LYS A 147 -46.47 -18.82 -10.84
C LYS A 147 -46.40 -20.05 -11.77
N ALA A 148 -45.24 -20.70 -11.73
CA ALA A 148 -45.11 -22.16 -11.66
C ALA A 148 -43.93 -22.42 -10.71
N ASP A 149 -44.18 -22.71 -9.43
CA ASP A 149 -44.35 -24.06 -8.87
C ASP A 149 -43.20 -25.02 -9.19
N GLU A 150 -42.62 -25.51 -8.08
CA GLU A 150 -41.93 -26.79 -7.90
C GLU A 150 -40.69 -27.11 -8.77
N MET A 151 -39.53 -27.28 -8.12
CA MET A 151 -39.01 -28.62 -7.79
C MET A 151 -37.54 -28.57 -7.34
N ILE A 152 -37.34 -28.99 -6.08
CA ILE A 152 -36.15 -29.65 -5.48
C ILE A 152 -34.92 -28.78 -5.20
#